data_AF-A0A2D7TAJ0-F1
#
_entry.id   AF-A0A2D7TAJ0-F1
#
_cell.length_a   1.000
_cell.length_b   1.000
_cell.length_c   1.000
_cell.angle_alpha   90.00
_cell.angle_beta   90.00
_cell.angle_gamma   90.00
#
_symmetry.space_group_name_H-M   'P 1'
#
loop_
_entity.id
_entity.type
_entity.pdbx_description
1 polymer ?
#
loop_
_entity_poly.entity_id
_entity_poly.type
_entity_poly.pdbx_seq_one_letter_code
_entity_poly.pdbx_strand_id
1 'polypeptide(L)' 'GSIEEVIDRILEERADFVAERGMGAMGPLMGIVIKELGGGADGKIIRKLLSKRLKGK' A
#
# COMPACT_ATOMS: atom_id res chain seq x y z
N GLY A 1 -0.47 9.89 11.21
CA GLY A 1 -1.55 9.27 10.45
C GLY A 1 -1.58 7.79 10.74
N SER A 2 -2.75 7.17 10.65
CA SER A 2 -2.89 5.71 10.76
C SER A 2 -2.19 4.99 9.59
N ILE A 3 -1.95 3.68 9.73
CA ILE A 3 -1.40 2.86 8.64
C ILE A 3 -2.36 2.90 7.45
N GLU A 4 -3.67 2.87 7.71
CA GLU A 4 -4.73 3.01 6.72
C GLU A 4 -4.63 4.31 5.92
N GLU A 5 -4.52 5.46 6.59
CA GLU A 5 -4.42 6.77 5.92
C GLU A 5 -3.20 6.86 4.99
N VAL A 6 -2.05 6.32 5.44
CA VAL A 6 -0.84 6.30 4.63
C VAL A 6 -1.04 5.42 3.39
N ILE A 7 -1.65 4.26 3.55
CA ILE A 7 -1.95 3.37 2.42
C ILE A 7 -2.94 4.02 1.45
N ASP A 8 -4.02 4.63 1.94
CA ASP A 8 -5.03 5.27 1.09
C ASP A 8 -4.42 6.39 0.26
N ARG A 9 -3.63 7.28 0.90
CA ARG A 9 -2.90 8.34 0.21
C ARG A 9 -1.97 7.80 -0.87
N ILE A 10 -1.17 6.77 -0.56
CA ILE A 10 -0.24 6.18 -1.53
C ILE A 10 -0.99 5.56 -2.72
N LEU A 11 -2.14 4.93 -2.49
CA LEU A 11 -2.95 4.34 -3.57
C LEU A 11 -3.62 5.40 -4.44
N GLU A 12 -3.99 6.55 -3.88
CA GLU A 12 -4.48 7.70 -4.64
C GLU A 12 -3.37 8.32 -5.49
N GLU A 13 -2.20 8.59 -4.89
CA GLU A 13 -1.03 9.13 -5.59
C GLU A 13 -0.50 8.21 -6.70
N ARG A 14 -0.81 6.91 -6.63
CA ARG A 14 -0.36 5.88 -7.58
C ARG A 14 -1.50 5.14 -8.26
N ALA A 15 -2.65 5.78 -8.42
CA ALA A 15 -3.84 5.16 -9.00
C ALA A 15 -3.56 4.54 -10.38
N ASP A 16 -2.85 5.24 -11.27
CA ASP A 16 -2.53 4.74 -12.62
C ASP A 16 -1.63 3.49 -12.57
N PHE A 17 -0.63 3.50 -11.68
CA PHE A 17 0.25 2.35 -11.49
C PHE A 17 -0.51 1.14 -10.95
N VAL A 18 -1.46 1.35 -10.04
CA VAL A 18 -2.35 0.30 -9.53
C VAL A 18 -3.28 -0.21 -10.62
N ALA A 19 -3.84 0.68 -11.44
CA ALA A 19 -4.72 0.30 -12.55
C ALA A 19 -3.98 -0.55 -13.60
N GLU A 20 -2.72 -0.25 -13.90
CA GLU A 20 -1.90 -1.01 -14.85
C GLU A 20 -1.46 -2.38 -14.28
N ARG A 21 -1.08 -2.43 -13.00
CA ARG A 21 -0.40 -3.60 -12.42
C ARG A 21 -1.32 -4.51 -11.61
N GLY A 22 -2.47 -4.00 -11.15
CA GLY A 22 -3.36 -4.67 -10.19
C GLY A 22 -2.60 -5.22 -9.00
N MET A 23 -2.73 -6.53 -8.75
CA MET A 23 -2.02 -7.23 -7.67
C MET A 23 -0.49 -7.21 -7.82
N GLY A 24 0.05 -7.01 -9.02
CA GLY A 24 1.49 -6.85 -9.28
C GLY A 24 2.09 -5.60 -8.63
N ALA A 25 1.27 -4.62 -8.24
CA ALA A 25 1.70 -3.42 -7.52
C ALA A 25 2.12 -3.71 -6.06
N MET A 26 1.76 -4.88 -5.50
CA MET A 26 1.94 -5.22 -4.09
C MET A 26 3.37 -5.00 -3.58
N GLY A 27 4.37 -5.60 -4.24
CA GLY A 27 5.76 -5.53 -3.80
C GLY A 27 6.30 -4.09 -3.78
N PRO A 28 6.22 -3.36 -4.90
CA PRO A 28 6.61 -1.95 -4.96
C PRO A 28 5.90 -1.06 -3.92
N LEU A 29 4.58 -1.21 -3.77
CA LEU A 29 3.80 -0.42 -2.81
C LEU A 29 4.13 -0.74 -1.35
N MET A 30 4.39 -2.00 -1.01
CA MET A 30 4.88 -2.40 0.32
C MET A 30 6.15 -1.63 0.68
N GLY A 31 7.12 -1.53 -0.23
CA GLY A 31 8.37 -0.81 0.01
C GLY A 31 8.16 0.68 0.30
N ILE A 32 7.24 1.31 -0.43
CA ILE A 32 6.88 2.73 -0.23
C ILE A 32 6.19 2.91 1.13
N VAL A 33 5.20 2.08 1.47
CA VAL A 33 4.46 2.18 2.74
C VAL A 33 5.38 1.97 3.94
N ILE A 34 6.29 0.98 3.87
CA ILE A 34 7.26 0.73 4.95
C ILE A 34 8.19 1.93 5.15
N LYS A 35 8.64 2.55 4.05
CA LYS A 35 9.50 3.74 4.10
C LYS A 35 8.76 4.92 4.74
N GLU A 36 7.52 5.18 4.33
CA GLU A 36 6.69 6.27 4.88
C GLU A 36 6.37 6.09 6.37
N LEU A 37 6.20 4.85 6.83
CA LEU A 37 5.93 4.53 8.22
C LEU A 37 7.20 4.38 9.09
N GLY A 38 8.38 4.65 8.52
CA GLY A 38 9.65 4.67 9.27
C GLY A 38 10.20 3.29 9.66
N GLY A 39 9.86 2.23 8.93
CA GLY A 39 10.49 0.89 9.08
C GLY A 39 10.08 0.08 10.32
N GLY A 40 9.46 0.69 11.34
CA GLY A 40 9.00 0.01 12.56
C GLY A 40 7.59 -0.58 12.49
N ALA A 41 6.85 -0.34 11.40
CA ALA A 41 5.48 -0.81 11.26
C ALA A 41 5.41 -2.32 10.93
N ASP A 42 4.42 -3.00 11.51
CA ASP A 42 4.22 -4.44 11.30
C ASP A 42 3.87 -4.73 9.82
N GLY A 43 4.84 -5.29 9.09
CA GLY A 43 4.69 -5.66 7.69
C GLY A 43 3.53 -6.62 7.41
N LYS A 44 3.11 -7.44 8.40
CA LYS A 44 1.92 -8.30 8.26
C LYS A 44 0.64 -7.47 8.21
N ILE A 45 0.53 -6.45 9.06
CA ILE A 45 -0.61 -5.54 9.09
C ILE A 45 -0.66 -4.74 7.78
N ILE A 46 0.48 -4.18 7.35
CA ILE A 46 0.57 -3.45 6.08
C ILE A 46 0.13 -4.33 4.91
N ARG A 47 0.69 -5.54 4.80
CA ARG A 47 0.35 -6.48 3.72
C ARG A 47 -1.14 -6.81 3.71
N LYS A 48 -1.74 -7.03 4.88
CA LYS A 48 -3.18 -7.32 5.01
C LYS A 48 -4.03 -6.15 4.51
N LEU A 49 -3.73 -4.94 4.97
CA LEU A 49 -4.49 -3.73 4.63
C LEU A 49 -4.32 -3.35 3.16
N LEU A 50 -3.09 -3.38 2.65
CA LEU A 50 -2.77 -3.06 1.25
C LEU A 50 -3.39 -4.09 0.30
N SER A 51 -3.32 -5.39 0.62
CA SER A 51 -3.96 -6.43 -0.20
C SER A 51 -5.48 -6.30 -0.23
N LYS A 52 -6.11 -5.93 0.88
CA LYS A 52 -7.56 -5.72 0.93
C LYS A 52 -7.98 -4.61 -0.03
N ARG A 53 -7.23 -3.51 -0.08
CA ARG A 53 -7.51 -2.37 -0.96
C ARG A 53 -7.27 -2.69 -2.43
N LEU A 54 -6.15 -3.36 -2.75
CA LEU A 54 -5.84 -3.76 -4.12
C LEU A 54 -6.82 -4.79 -4.71
N LYS A 55 -7.45 -5.63 -3.87
CA LYS A 55 -8.50 -6.58 -4.31
C LYS A 55 -9.88 -5.95 -4.50
N GLY A 56 -10.11 -4.81 -3.84
CA GLY A 56 -11.39 -4.09 -3.88
C GLY A 56 -11.42 -2.95 -4.90
N LYS A 57 -10.33 -2.76 -5.65
CA LYS A 57 -10.22 -1.88 -6.81
C LYS A 57 -10.23 -2.73 -8.07
#